data_AF-A0A2E7DSB8-F1
#
_entry.id   AF-A0A2E7DSB8-F1
#
_cell.length_a   1.000
_cell.length_b   1.000
_cell.length_c   1.000
_cell.angle_alpha   90.00
_cell.angle_beta   90.00
_cell.angle_gamma   90.00
#
_symmetry.space_group_name_H-M   'P 1'
#
loop_
_entity.id
_entity.type
_entity.pdbx_description
1 polymer ?
#
loop_
_entity_poly.entity_id
_entity_poly.type
_entity_poly.pdbx_seq_one_letter_code
_entity_poly.pdbx_strand_id
1 'polypeptide(L)'
;MDASYTSSITEFAIVLAGFSGLVIAIGSKEGKSSPLTKHRTLCMLSFSFAAAFGSLLPAVALSFGTQNIWTFSSYGLISILLVAVILVYLSTRFLLNEEERKKLAWYMYILIYWVNGFLVLLLALMPIAGLFFIALVWQLIVSAILFTRLILQS
;
A
#
# COMPACT_ATOMS: atom_id res chain seq x y z
N MET A 1 4.78 -12.32 21.04
CA MET A 1 4.98 -12.00 19.61
C MET A 1 5.76 -10.70 19.62
N ASP A 2 7.04 -10.76 19.25
CA ASP A 2 7.99 -9.70 19.60
C ASP A 2 7.75 -8.44 18.78
N ALA A 3 7.73 -7.29 19.45
CA ALA A 3 7.60 -5.95 18.86
C ALA A 3 8.63 -5.66 17.75
N SER A 4 9.71 -6.44 17.73
CA SER A 4 10.75 -6.48 16.69
C SER A 4 10.16 -6.62 15.27
N TYR A 5 9.25 -7.57 15.03
CA TYR A 5 8.72 -7.82 13.67
C TYR A 5 7.86 -6.67 13.15
N THR A 6 7.04 -6.08 14.02
CA THR A 6 6.26 -4.88 13.68
C THR A 6 7.15 -3.66 13.46
N SER A 7 8.25 -3.53 14.21
CA SER A 7 9.24 -2.45 14.01
C SER A 7 9.90 -2.55 12.65
N SER A 8 10.40 -3.73 12.27
CA SER A 8 11.06 -3.92 10.97
C SER A 8 10.14 -3.67 9.78
N ILE A 9 8.86 -4.08 9.86
CA ILE A 9 7.87 -3.78 8.82
C ILE A 9 7.64 -2.26 8.71
N THR A 10 7.54 -1.58 9.85
CA THR A 10 7.32 -0.13 9.90
C THR A 10 8.52 0.63 9.33
N GLU A 11 9.74 0.26 9.75
CA GLU A 11 11.00 0.84 9.25
C GLU A 11 11.12 0.67 7.74
N PHE A 12 10.85 -0.54 7.23
CA PHE A 12 10.91 -0.81 5.79
C PHE A 12 9.86 0.00 5.01
N ALA A 13 8.65 0.13 5.54
CA ALA A 13 7.58 0.92 4.94
C ALA A 13 7.91 2.42 4.90
N ILE A 14 8.52 2.95 5.97
CA ILE A 14 9.01 4.34 6.04
C ILE A 14 10.11 4.57 5.02
N VAL A 15 11.07 3.65 4.89
CA VAL A 15 12.14 3.74 3.89
C VAL A 15 11.56 3.75 2.46
N LEU A 16 10.60 2.86 2.16
CA LEU A 16 9.95 2.84 0.84
C LEU A 16 9.16 4.12 0.56
N ALA A 17 8.41 4.62 1.54
CA ALA A 17 7.65 5.86 1.42
C ALA A 17 8.58 7.08 1.21
N GLY A 18 9.68 7.14 1.96
CA GLY A 18 10.72 8.16 1.81
C GLY A 18 11.37 8.12 0.43
N PHE A 19 11.68 6.92 -0.08
CA PHE A 19 12.24 6.76 -1.42
C PHE A 19 11.24 7.12 -2.52
N SER A 20 9.95 6.79 -2.34
CA SER A 20 8.87 7.22 -3.23
C SER A 20 8.77 8.75 -3.29
N GLY A 21 8.82 9.44 -2.14
CA GLY A 21 8.85 10.90 -2.08
C GLY A 21 10.07 11.52 -2.76
N LEU A 22 11.24 10.89 -2.65
CA LEU A 22 12.47 11.30 -3.31
C LEU A 22 12.37 11.15 -4.84
N VAL A 23 11.76 10.07 -5.34
CA VAL A 23 11.46 9.88 -6.76
C VAL A 23 10.51 10.96 -7.30
N ILE A 24 9.48 11.36 -6.53
CA ILE A 24 8.59 12.48 -6.90
C ILE A 24 9.40 13.78 -7.00
N ALA A 25 10.25 14.06 -6.00
CA ALA A 25 11.04 15.27 -5.96
C ALA A 25 12.03 15.35 -7.14
N ILE A 26 12.71 14.26 -7.46
CA ILE A 26 13.65 14.18 -8.60
C ILE A 26 12.91 14.29 -9.93
N GLY A 27 11.82 13.53 -10.13
CA GLY A 27 11.02 13.59 -11.37
C GLY A 27 10.28 14.93 -11.58
N SER A 28 10.07 15.72 -10.52
CA SER A 28 9.51 17.07 -10.63
C SER A 28 10.52 18.11 -11.13
N LYS A 29 11.82 17.92 -10.85
CA LYS A 29 12.89 18.85 -11.25
C LYS A 29 13.16 18.86 -12.75
N GLU A 30 12.87 17.76 -13.46
CA GLU A 30 13.09 17.66 -14.91
C GLU A 30 11.90 18.14 -15.77
N GLY A 31 10.82 18.63 -15.17
CA GLY A 31 9.71 19.28 -15.88
C GLY A 31 8.89 18.39 -16.83
N LYS A 32 9.24 17.11 -17.01
CA LYS A 32 8.60 16.14 -17.92
C LYS A 32 8.12 14.86 -17.23
N SER A 33 7.57 14.95 -16.02
CA SER A 33 6.99 13.74 -15.40
C SER A 33 5.72 13.32 -16.13
N SER A 34 5.77 12.18 -16.83
CA SER A 34 4.62 11.60 -17.52
C SER A 34 3.46 11.33 -16.52
N PRO A 35 2.18 11.48 -16.92
CA PRO A 35 1.04 11.24 -16.04
C PRO A 35 1.05 9.83 -15.47
N LEU A 36 1.52 8.85 -16.25
CA LEU A 36 1.75 7.47 -15.83
C LEU A 36 2.76 7.34 -14.68
N THR A 37 3.89 8.06 -14.73
CA THR A 37 4.90 8.06 -13.65
C THR A 37 4.31 8.64 -12.37
N LYS A 38 3.56 9.75 -12.47
CA LYS A 38 2.88 10.36 -11.31
C LYS A 38 1.87 9.42 -10.66
N HIS A 39 1.03 8.77 -11.47
CA HIS A 39 0.06 7.79 -10.99
C HIS A 39 0.74 6.63 -10.26
N ARG A 40 1.77 6.02 -10.86
CA ARG A 40 2.49 4.89 -10.25
C ARG A 40 3.17 5.25 -8.94
N THR A 41 3.74 6.45 -8.86
CA THR A 41 4.40 6.91 -7.64
C THR A 41 3.39 7.15 -6.52
N LEU A 42 2.21 7.70 -6.85
CA LEU A 42 1.10 7.86 -5.90
C LEU A 42 0.59 6.50 -5.41
N CYS A 43 0.46 5.51 -6.30
CA CYS A 43 0.09 4.15 -5.90
C CYS A 43 1.13 3.53 -4.95
N MET A 44 2.42 3.64 -5.28
CA MET A 44 3.52 3.15 -4.44
C MET A 44 3.48 3.81 -3.05
N LEU A 45 3.31 5.13 -2.99
CA LEU A 45 3.23 5.89 -1.74
C LEU A 45 2.04 5.42 -0.89
N SER A 46 0.85 5.29 -1.49
CA SER A 46 -0.36 4.84 -0.81
C SER A 46 -0.21 3.46 -0.18
N PHE A 47 0.35 2.48 -0.90
CA PHE A 47 0.55 1.14 -0.36
C PHE A 47 1.64 1.09 0.71
N SER A 48 2.70 1.90 0.56
CA SER A 48 3.76 2.00 1.57
C SER A 48 3.23 2.61 2.87
N PHE A 49 2.44 3.69 2.77
CA PHE A 49 1.78 4.26 3.95
C PHE A 49 0.75 3.31 4.55
N ALA A 50 0.00 2.58 3.73
CA ALA A 50 -0.93 1.57 4.23
C ALA A 50 -0.21 0.50 5.07
N ALA A 51 0.96 0.04 4.63
CA ALA A 51 1.80 -0.88 5.40
C ALA A 51 2.35 -0.23 6.68
N ALA A 52 2.86 1.00 6.60
CA ALA A 52 3.46 1.71 7.73
C ALA A 52 2.46 2.04 8.84
N PHE A 53 1.29 2.59 8.48
CA PHE A 53 0.24 2.88 9.46
C PHE A 53 -0.47 1.60 9.92
N GLY A 54 -0.60 0.63 9.01
CA GLY A 54 -1.15 -0.68 9.31
C GLY A 54 -0.35 -1.40 10.40
N SER A 55 0.98 -1.45 10.29
CA SER A 55 1.85 -2.12 11.28
C SER A 55 1.80 -1.51 12.68
N LEU A 56 1.36 -0.26 12.84
CA LEU A 56 1.21 0.42 14.12
C LEU A 56 -0.12 0.09 14.83
N LEU A 57 -1.12 -0.44 14.13
CA LEU A 57 -2.46 -0.70 14.69
C LEU A 57 -2.46 -1.63 15.92
N PRO A 58 -1.65 -2.71 15.99
CA PRO A 58 -1.59 -3.55 17.19
C PRO A 58 -1.06 -2.81 18.41
N ALA A 59 -0.09 -1.91 18.23
CA ALA A 59 0.46 -1.08 19.31
C ALA A 59 -0.56 -0.05 19.81
N VAL A 60 -1.35 0.52 18.89
CA VAL A 60 -2.48 1.40 19.22
C VAL A 60 -3.54 0.62 20.00
N ALA A 61 -3.93 -0.56 19.54
CA ALA A 61 -4.92 -1.41 20.20
C ALA A 61 -4.52 -1.79 21.63
N LEU A 62 -3.22 -2.10 21.84
CA LEU A 62 -2.63 -2.34 23.15
C LEU A 62 -2.69 -1.10 24.06
N SER A 63 -2.41 0.08 23.51
CA SER A 63 -2.47 1.34 24.26
C SER A 63 -3.88 1.69 24.73
N PHE A 64 -4.90 1.28 23.97
CA PHE A 64 -6.31 1.41 24.36
C PHE A 64 -6.81 0.34 25.33
N GLY A 65 -5.98 -0.65 25.70
CA GLY A 65 -6.36 -1.72 26.62
C GLY A 65 -7.34 -2.74 26.03
N THR A 66 -7.44 -2.82 24.70
CA THR A 66 -8.39 -3.72 24.02
C THR A 66 -7.93 -5.18 24.13
N GLN A 67 -8.77 -6.06 24.67
CA GLN A 67 -8.44 -7.50 24.76
C GLN A 67 -8.36 -8.20 23.39
N ASN A 68 -9.13 -7.74 22.40
CA ASN A 68 -9.18 -8.28 21.04
C ASN A 68 -8.31 -7.48 20.05
N ILE A 69 -7.00 -7.45 20.30
CA ILE A 69 -5.99 -6.70 19.54
C ILE A 69 -6.08 -6.96 18.03
N TRP A 70 -6.18 -8.23 17.64
CA TRP A 70 -6.15 -8.66 16.24
C TRP A 70 -7.43 -8.29 15.49
N THR A 71 -8.58 -8.34 16.18
CA THR A 71 -9.86 -7.88 15.64
C THR A 71 -9.84 -6.38 15.38
N PHE A 72 -9.43 -5.59 16.37
CA PHE A 72 -9.30 -4.14 16.21
C PHE A 72 -8.33 -3.78 15.08
N SER A 73 -7.14 -4.41 15.07
CA SER A 73 -6.11 -4.13 14.08
C SER A 73 -6.53 -4.55 12.67
N SER A 74 -7.24 -5.67 12.51
CA SER A 74 -7.73 -6.13 11.21
C SER A 74 -8.79 -5.18 10.64
N TYR A 75 -9.74 -4.70 11.46
CA TYR A 75 -10.73 -3.71 11.00
C TYR A 75 -10.11 -2.35 10.69
N GLY A 76 -9.13 -1.92 11.48
CA GLY A 76 -8.33 -0.73 11.17
C GLY A 76 -7.62 -0.89 9.82
N LEU A 77 -6.98 -2.04 9.60
CA LEU A 77 -6.26 -2.32 8.37
C LEU A 77 -7.21 -2.38 7.16
N ILE A 78 -8.37 -3.01 7.28
CA ILE A 78 -9.40 -3.01 6.23
C ILE A 78 -9.75 -1.58 5.82
N SER A 79 -9.95 -0.69 6.79
CA SER A 79 -10.28 0.71 6.52
C SER A 79 -9.16 1.42 5.74
N ILE A 80 -7.91 1.20 6.13
CA ILE A 80 -6.74 1.75 5.45
C ILE A 80 -6.62 1.20 4.02
N LEU A 81 -6.81 -0.11 3.83
CA LEU A 81 -6.74 -0.76 2.51
C LEU A 81 -7.82 -0.24 1.56
N LEU A 82 -9.05 -0.07 2.05
CA LEU A 82 -10.14 0.50 1.25
C LEU A 82 -9.82 1.93 0.81
N VAL A 83 -9.31 2.77 1.71
CA VAL A 83 -8.88 4.14 1.37
C VAL A 83 -7.76 4.11 0.32
N ALA A 84 -6.77 3.24 0.46
CA ALA A 84 -5.69 3.09 -0.51
C ALA A 84 -6.22 2.66 -1.89
N VAL A 85 -7.11 1.66 -1.96
CA VAL A 85 -7.71 1.20 -3.22
C VAL A 85 -8.56 2.30 -3.86
N ILE A 86 -9.33 3.06 -3.08
CA ILE A 86 -10.12 4.20 -3.58
C ILE A 86 -9.21 5.29 -4.14
N LEU A 87 -8.13 5.64 -3.43
CA LEU A 87 -7.14 6.60 -3.92
C LEU A 87 -6.51 6.15 -5.24
N VAL A 88 -6.14 4.87 -5.35
CA VAL A 88 -5.61 4.31 -6.59
C VAL A 88 -6.65 4.40 -7.70
N TYR A 89 -7.90 4.00 -7.45
CA TYR A 89 -8.99 4.11 -8.42
C TYR A 89 -9.24 5.53 -8.90
N LEU A 90 -9.33 6.49 -7.98
CA LEU A 90 -9.50 7.91 -8.30
C LEU A 90 -8.31 8.43 -9.10
N SER A 91 -7.09 8.11 -8.69
CA SER A 91 -5.89 8.54 -9.41
C SER A 91 -5.82 7.94 -10.83
N THR A 92 -6.19 6.66 -11.02
CA THR A 92 -6.33 6.05 -12.35
C THR A 92 -7.38 6.80 -13.18
N ARG A 93 -8.49 7.20 -12.56
CA ARG A 93 -9.57 7.89 -13.27
C ARG A 93 -9.24 9.33 -13.65
N PHE A 94 -8.57 10.07 -12.77
CA PHE A 94 -8.29 11.50 -12.95
C PHE A 94 -6.96 11.78 -13.67
N LEU A 95 -5.93 10.95 -13.49
CA LEU A 95 -4.59 11.22 -14.03
C LEU A 95 -4.30 10.51 -15.36
N LEU A 96 -4.93 9.36 -15.63
CA LEU A 96 -4.64 8.56 -16.83
C LEU A 96 -5.70 8.78 -17.92
N ASN A 97 -5.22 9.15 -19.11
CA ASN A 97 -5.98 9.10 -20.36
C ASN A 97 -6.24 7.65 -20.80
N GLU A 98 -7.22 7.44 -21.67
CA GLU A 98 -7.68 6.11 -22.11
C GLU A 98 -6.56 5.26 -22.75
N GLU A 99 -5.63 5.89 -23.48
CA GLU A 99 -4.43 5.23 -24.03
C GLU A 99 -3.44 4.81 -22.94
N GLU A 100 -3.25 5.61 -21.89
CA GLU A 100 -2.37 5.25 -20.77
C GLU A 100 -2.98 4.19 -19.87
N ARG A 101 -4.33 4.17 -19.74
CA ARG A 101 -5.05 3.08 -19.06
C ARG A 101 -4.86 1.74 -19.78
N LYS A 102 -4.84 1.74 -21.12
CA LYS A 102 -4.51 0.54 -21.91
C LYS A 102 -3.07 0.07 -21.71
N LYS A 103 -2.13 0.99 -21.44
CA LYS A 103 -0.75 0.66 -21.06
C LYS A 103 -0.64 0.11 -19.63
N LEU A 104 -1.66 0.29 -18.80
CA LEU A 104 -1.71 -0.34 -17.47
C LEU A 104 -1.96 -1.84 -17.68
N ALA A 105 -0.93 -2.64 -17.42
CA ALA A 105 -0.99 -4.07 -17.67
C ALA A 105 -2.06 -4.73 -16.80
N TRP A 106 -2.83 -5.65 -17.38
CA TRP A 106 -3.94 -6.35 -16.73
C TRP A 106 -3.57 -6.97 -15.37
N TYR A 107 -2.34 -7.47 -15.24
CA TYR A 107 -1.85 -8.04 -13.98
C TYR A 107 -1.81 -7.00 -12.84
N MET A 108 -1.64 -5.69 -13.11
CA MET A 108 -1.67 -4.64 -12.09
C MET A 108 -3.08 -4.47 -11.53
N TYR A 109 -4.11 -4.57 -12.37
CA TYR A 109 -5.50 -4.57 -11.91
C TYR A 109 -5.79 -5.76 -10.99
N ILE A 110 -5.27 -6.94 -11.34
CA ILE A 110 -5.42 -8.13 -10.49
C ILE A 110 -4.70 -7.93 -9.15
N LEU A 111 -3.43 -7.51 -9.15
CA LEU A 111 -2.65 -7.32 -7.94
C LEU A 111 -3.25 -6.25 -7.00
N ILE A 112 -3.75 -5.15 -7.58
CA ILE A 112 -4.26 -4.00 -6.81
C ILE A 112 -5.69 -4.21 -6.34
N TYR A 113 -6.60 -4.68 -7.20
CA TYR A 113 -8.03 -4.74 -6.85
C TYR A 113 -8.45 -6.12 -6.36
N TRP A 114 -8.10 -7.19 -7.10
CA TRP A 114 -8.56 -8.54 -6.76
C TRP A 114 -7.90 -9.07 -5.51
N VAL A 115 -6.56 -8.98 -5.40
CA VAL A 115 -5.87 -9.53 -4.23
C VAL A 115 -6.18 -8.71 -2.98
N ASN A 116 -6.27 -7.38 -3.06
CA ASN A 116 -6.70 -6.57 -1.91
C ASN A 116 -8.15 -6.84 -1.51
N GLY A 117 -9.07 -7.01 -2.46
CA GLY A 117 -10.45 -7.38 -2.17
C GLY A 117 -10.54 -8.73 -1.44
N PHE A 118 -9.75 -9.72 -1.89
CA PHE A 118 -9.65 -11.02 -1.23
C PHE A 118 -9.04 -10.91 0.18
N LEU A 119 -7.99 -10.11 0.37
CA LEU A 119 -7.39 -9.88 1.68
C LEU A 119 -8.36 -9.19 2.64
N VAL A 120 -9.13 -8.20 2.17
CA VAL A 120 -10.19 -7.55 2.97
C VAL A 120 -11.23 -8.57 3.42
N LEU A 121 -11.68 -9.45 2.52
CA LEU A 121 -12.62 -10.52 2.86
C LEU A 121 -12.04 -11.48 3.91
N LEU A 122 -10.78 -11.91 3.74
CA LEU A 122 -10.10 -12.79 4.69
C LEU A 122 -9.94 -12.15 6.07
N LEU A 123 -9.53 -10.88 6.12
CA LEU A 123 -9.39 -10.13 7.37
C LEU A 123 -10.74 -9.94 8.09
N ALA A 124 -11.83 -9.78 7.35
CA ALA A 124 -13.16 -9.63 7.91
C ALA A 124 -13.72 -10.95 8.47
N LEU A 125 -13.44 -12.08 7.80
CA LEU A 125 -13.89 -13.41 8.19
C LEU A 125 -13.06 -14.01 9.34
N MET A 126 -11.75 -13.81 9.30
CA MET A 126 -10.80 -14.42 10.23
C MET A 126 -9.74 -13.39 10.66
N PRO A 127 -10.04 -12.51 11.64
CA PRO A 127 -9.11 -11.47 12.07
C PRO A 127 -8.03 -12.03 13.01
N ILE A 128 -7.16 -12.87 12.46
CA ILE A 128 -6.02 -13.48 13.16
C ILE A 128 -4.71 -12.80 12.75
N ALA A 129 -3.72 -12.86 13.65
CA ALA A 129 -2.41 -12.25 13.45
C ALA A 129 -1.78 -12.61 12.10
N GLY A 130 -1.80 -13.90 11.71
CA GLY A 130 -1.19 -14.36 10.47
C GLY A 130 -1.75 -13.66 9.22
N LEU A 131 -3.07 -13.53 9.12
CA LEU A 131 -3.71 -12.86 7.98
C LEU A 131 -3.45 -11.36 7.97
N PHE A 132 -3.40 -10.74 9.14
CA PHE A 132 -3.00 -9.34 9.30
C PHE A 132 -1.58 -9.10 8.76
N PHE A 133 -0.60 -9.92 9.16
CA PHE A 133 0.77 -9.79 8.67
C PHE A 133 0.88 -10.08 7.17
N ILE A 134 0.18 -11.10 6.66
CA ILE A 134 0.14 -11.39 5.21
C ILE A 134 -0.37 -10.17 4.43
N ALA A 135 -1.42 -9.51 4.92
CA ALA A 135 -1.96 -8.33 4.27
C ALA A 135 -0.98 -7.16 4.25
N LEU A 136 -0.21 -6.93 5.33
CA LEU A 136 0.85 -5.92 5.38
C LEU A 136 2.00 -6.23 4.42
N VAL A 137 2.49 -7.46 4.44
CA VAL A 137 3.57 -7.92 3.55
C VAL A 137 3.14 -7.80 2.09
N TRP A 138 1.87 -8.11 1.79
CA TRP A 138 1.33 -7.93 0.45
C TRP A 138 1.39 -6.48 -0.03
N GLN A 139 1.04 -5.50 0.83
CA GLN A 139 1.15 -4.08 0.47
C GLN A 139 2.60 -3.69 0.12
N LEU A 140 3.57 -4.22 0.87
CA LEU A 140 5.00 -4.00 0.59
C LEU A 140 5.43 -4.63 -0.73
N ILE A 141 4.99 -5.85 -1.03
CA ILE A 141 5.28 -6.54 -2.30
C ILE A 141 4.71 -5.72 -3.47
N VAL A 142 3.45 -5.29 -3.39
CA VAL A 142 2.82 -4.47 -4.45
C VAL A 142 3.60 -3.16 -4.63
N SER A 143 3.97 -2.50 -3.53
CA SER A 143 4.77 -1.28 -3.57
C SER A 143 6.15 -1.51 -4.21
N ALA A 144 6.85 -2.59 -3.86
CA ALA A 144 8.15 -2.93 -4.42
C ALA A 144 8.07 -3.27 -5.93
N ILE A 145 7.01 -3.96 -6.37
CA ILE A 145 6.77 -4.23 -7.80
C ILE A 145 6.54 -2.92 -8.56
N LEU A 146 5.73 -2.02 -8.01
CA LEU A 146 5.47 -0.69 -8.60
C LEU A 146 6.76 0.14 -8.69
N PHE A 147 7.58 0.09 -7.65
CA PHE A 147 8.87 0.76 -7.60
C PHE A 147 9.86 0.24 -8.65
N THR A 148 10.01 -1.08 -8.73
CA THR A 148 10.91 -1.73 -9.69
C THR A 148 10.51 -1.38 -11.13
N ARG A 149 9.21 -1.38 -11.40
CA ARG A 149 8.63 -0.94 -12.69
C ARG A 149 8.86 0.53 -12.98
N LEU A 150 8.90 1.38 -11.95
CA LEU A 150 9.20 2.80 -12.12
C LEU A 150 10.66 3.00 -12.54
N ILE A 151 11.61 2.31 -11.90
CA ILE A 151 13.04 2.38 -12.26
C ILE A 151 13.30 1.79 -13.65
N LEU A 152 12.71 0.64 -13.97
CA LEU A 152 12.92 -0.04 -15.26
C LEU A 152 12.28 0.68 -16.46
N GLN A 153 11.35 1.60 -16.22
CA GLN A 153 10.60 2.31 -17.27
C GLN A 153 10.78 3.84 -17.22
N SER A 154 11.66 4.36 -16.36
CA SER A 154 12.17 5.74 -16.41
C SER A 154 13.39 5.81 -17.30
#